data_AF-A0A7Y3TA77-F1
#
_entry.id   AF-A0A7Y3TA77-F1
#
_cell.length_a   1.000
_cell.length_b   1.000
_cell.length_c   1.000
_cell.angle_alpha   90.00
_cell.angle_beta   90.00
_cell.angle_gamma   90.00
#
_symmetry.space_group_name_H-M   'P 1'
#
loop_
_entity.id
_entity.type
_entity.pdbx_description
1 polymer ?
#
loop_
_entity_poly.entity_id
_entity_poly.type
_entity_poly.pdbx_seq_one_letter_code
_entity_poly.pdbx_strand_id
1 'polypeptide(L)'
;MAWPFARAKKSGQLKRGRHSARMDLYRGVTLLGIDAPDLPEFASIAETHDRLIAKGIENVLPLIKIWGNGSSFYGVNRSGETVIAEDDEVTILKGDLTDVYAEMIANLVQYQKDMEKRFEASRGLFGKSR
;
A
#
# COMPACT_ATOMS: atom_id res chain seq x y z
N MET A 1 9.41 -12.91 2.84
CA MET A 1 8.42 -13.82 2.21
C MET A 1 7.58 -12.95 1.27
N ALA A 2 7.49 -13.29 -0.01
CA ALA A 2 6.93 -12.41 -1.06
C ALA A 2 5.43 -12.66 -1.27
N TRP A 3 4.68 -11.60 -1.60
CA TRP A 3 3.23 -11.59 -1.79
C TRP A 3 2.71 -12.71 -2.71
N PRO A 4 1.74 -13.54 -2.27
CA PRO A 4 1.20 -14.65 -3.06
C PRO A 4 0.17 -14.24 -4.12
N PHE A 5 -0.29 -12.98 -4.16
CA PHE A 5 -1.29 -12.52 -5.13
C PHE A 5 -0.71 -11.86 -6.40
N ALA A 6 0.60 -11.61 -6.44
CA ALA A 6 1.29 -11.14 -7.64
C ALA A 6 1.84 -12.33 -8.46
N ARG A 7 0.95 -13.10 -9.10
CA ARG A 7 1.33 -13.94 -10.24
C ARG A 7 0.58 -13.53 -11.49
N ALA A 8 1.07 -12.46 -12.12
CA ALA A 8 0.98 -12.30 -13.57
C ALA A 8 2.27 -11.65 -14.11
N LYS A 9 2.90 -12.41 -15.01
CA LYS A 9 3.97 -12.10 -16.00
C LYS A 9 5.31 -11.47 -15.54
N LYS A 10 6.38 -12.24 -15.80
CA LYS A 10 7.74 -11.73 -16.03
C LYS A 10 7.73 -10.72 -17.20
N SER A 11 8.10 -9.47 -16.96
CA SER A 11 8.91 -8.67 -17.90
C SER A 11 9.26 -7.31 -17.31
N GLY A 12 10.56 -6.95 -17.35
CA GLY A 12 11.04 -5.58 -17.25
C GLY A 12 11.52 -5.18 -15.85
N GLN A 13 12.84 -5.11 -15.67
CA GLN A 13 13.45 -4.32 -14.60
C GLN A 13 12.98 -2.86 -14.74
N LEU A 14 12.00 -2.45 -13.93
CA LEU A 14 11.73 -1.04 -13.70
C LEU A 14 12.96 -0.46 -13.00
N LYS A 15 13.68 0.41 -13.71
CA LYS A 15 14.77 1.22 -13.15
C LYS A 15 14.19 2.01 -11.99
N ARG A 16 14.52 1.61 -10.75
CA ARG A 16 14.21 2.39 -9.55
C ARG A 16 14.96 3.72 -9.67
N GLY A 17 14.25 4.73 -10.19
CA GLY A 17 14.68 6.12 -10.12
C GLY A 17 14.98 6.45 -8.66
N ARG A 18 16.08 7.17 -8.45
CA ARG A 18 16.76 7.44 -7.17
C ARG A 18 15.80 7.97 -6.08
N HIS A 19 15.00 7.09 -5.51
CA HIS A 19 14.22 7.34 -4.30
C HIS A 19 15.22 7.38 -3.14
N SER A 20 15.21 8.47 -2.38
CA SER A 20 16.09 8.57 -1.22
C SER A 20 15.77 7.42 -0.26
N ALA A 21 16.78 6.73 0.26
CA ALA A 21 16.65 5.60 1.17
C ALA A 21 15.82 5.90 2.44
N ARG A 22 15.46 7.17 2.68
CA ARG A 22 14.55 7.61 3.75
C ARG A 22 13.07 7.31 3.49
N MET A 23 12.63 7.24 2.23
CA MET A 23 11.22 7.00 1.90
C MET A 23 10.83 5.53 1.95
N ASP A 24 11.80 4.63 1.78
CA ASP A 24 11.56 3.19 1.94
C ASP A 24 11.25 2.82 3.40
N LEU A 25 11.61 3.65 4.37
CA LEU A 25 11.46 3.33 5.80
C LEU A 25 10.02 3.40 6.32
N TYR A 26 9.17 4.24 5.72
CA TYR A 26 7.81 4.46 6.20
C TYR A 26 6.82 3.69 5.36
N ARG A 27 6.29 2.61 5.94
CA ARG A 27 5.08 1.94 5.46
C ARG A 27 3.98 2.09 6.48
N GLY A 28 2.76 2.28 6.00
CA GLY A 28 1.58 2.43 6.83
C GLY A 28 0.34 1.99 6.08
N VAL A 29 -0.73 1.75 6.83
CA VAL A 29 -2.06 1.43 6.30
C VAL A 29 -3.04 2.43 6.91
N THR A 30 -3.89 3.01 6.08
CA THR A 30 -4.98 3.89 6.50
C THR A 30 -6.30 3.30 6.06
N LEU A 31 -7.22 3.13 7.00
CA LEU A 31 -8.64 2.98 6.70
C LEU A 31 -9.18 4.37 6.38
N LEU A 32 -9.78 4.52 5.20
CA LEU A 32 -10.35 5.80 4.77
C LEU A 32 -11.66 6.05 5.52
N GLY A 33 -11.85 7.29 5.94
CA GLY A 33 -12.98 7.75 6.71
C GLY A 33 -14.06 8.39 5.85
N ILE A 34 -15.27 8.42 6.40
CA ILE A 34 -16.37 9.26 5.91
C ILE A 34 -15.99 10.73 6.18
N ASP A 35 -16.35 11.62 5.26
CA ASP A 35 -16.01 13.04 5.35
C ASP A 35 -16.50 13.68 6.66
N ALA A 36 -15.58 14.37 7.32
CA ALA A 36 -15.83 15.15 8.52
C ALA A 36 -14.97 16.42 8.46
N PRO A 37 -15.39 17.53 9.10
CA PRO A 37 -14.67 18.81 9.01
C PRO A 37 -13.18 18.74 9.38
N ASP A 38 -12.85 17.89 10.35
CA ASP A 38 -11.48 17.75 10.86
C ASP A 38 -10.72 16.56 10.26
N LEU A 39 -11.33 15.82 9.31
CA LEU A 39 -10.67 14.70 8.66
C LEU A 39 -9.71 15.24 7.59
N PRO A 40 -8.42 14.86 7.61
CA PRO A 40 -7.50 15.25 6.56
C PRO A 40 -7.93 14.68 5.21
N GLU A 41 -7.78 15.47 4.13
CA GLU A 41 -8.14 15.07 2.76
C GLU A 41 -7.56 13.70 2.37
N PHE A 42 -6.31 13.43 2.78
CA PHE A 42 -5.64 12.18 2.42
C PHE A 42 -6.28 10.91 3.02
N ALA A 43 -7.12 11.09 4.06
CA ALA A 43 -7.82 10.04 4.77
C ALA A 43 -9.31 9.97 4.40
N SER A 44 -9.81 10.86 3.54
CA SER A 44 -11.20 10.88 3.09
C SER A 44 -11.46 9.86 1.98
N ILE A 45 -12.61 9.19 2.06
CA ILE A 45 -13.15 8.34 0.98
C ILE A 45 -13.48 9.19 -0.25
N ALA A 46 -14.18 10.32 -0.10
CA ALA A 46 -14.63 11.13 -1.23
C ALA A 46 -13.45 11.73 -2.00
N GLU A 47 -12.50 12.33 -1.29
CA GLU A 47 -11.27 12.87 -1.88
C GLU A 47 -10.47 11.80 -2.63
N THR A 48 -10.42 10.58 -2.07
CA THR A 48 -9.73 9.47 -2.73
C THR A 48 -10.51 8.98 -3.96
N HIS A 49 -11.83 8.91 -3.87
CA HIS A 49 -12.70 8.50 -4.96
C HIS A 49 -12.60 9.46 -6.15
N ASP A 50 -12.62 10.76 -5.90
CA ASP A 50 -12.49 11.77 -6.97
C ASP A 50 -11.13 11.69 -7.67
N ARG A 51 -10.07 11.36 -6.92
CA ARG A 51 -8.74 11.09 -7.49
C ARG A 51 -8.71 9.84 -8.35
N LEU A 52 -9.49 8.80 -8.01
CA LEU A 52 -9.62 7.60 -8.83
C LEU A 52 -10.39 7.91 -10.13
N ILE A 53 -11.49 8.66 -10.05
CA ILE A 53 -12.25 9.12 -11.22
C ILE A 53 -11.37 9.96 -12.14
N ALA A 54 -10.56 10.87 -11.59
CA ALA A 54 -9.65 11.69 -12.38
C ALA A 54 -8.61 10.86 -13.17
N LYS A 55 -8.37 9.61 -12.75
CA LYS A 55 -7.52 8.63 -13.44
C LYS A 55 -8.29 7.67 -14.36
N GLY A 56 -9.60 7.86 -14.53
CA GLY A 56 -10.47 6.99 -15.31
C GLY A 56 -10.93 5.72 -14.58
N ILE A 57 -10.63 5.60 -13.29
CA ILE A 57 -11.08 4.47 -12.46
C ILE A 57 -12.46 4.82 -11.89
N GLU A 58 -13.49 4.24 -12.50
CA GLU A 58 -14.87 4.37 -12.06
C GLU A 58 -15.33 3.13 -11.29
N ASN A 59 -16.43 3.28 -10.53
CA ASN A 59 -17.16 2.17 -9.91
C ASN A 59 -16.40 1.40 -8.81
N VAL A 60 -15.41 2.04 -8.19
CA VAL A 60 -14.68 1.54 -7.04
C VAL A 60 -14.93 2.46 -5.85
N LEU A 61 -15.35 1.89 -4.72
CA LEU A 61 -15.38 2.58 -3.43
C LEU A 61 -14.03 2.35 -2.74
N PRO A 62 -13.14 3.37 -2.64
CA PRO A 62 -11.87 3.21 -1.96
C PRO A 62 -12.08 3.16 -0.44
N LEU A 63 -11.44 2.21 0.23
CA LEU A 63 -11.61 1.99 1.67
C LEU A 63 -10.27 1.92 2.41
N ILE A 64 -9.19 1.50 1.74
CA ILE A 64 -7.89 1.31 2.35
C ILE A 64 -6.79 1.88 1.46
N LYS A 65 -5.82 2.55 2.07
CA LYS A 65 -4.64 3.07 1.41
C LYS A 65 -3.37 2.54 2.07
N ILE A 66 -2.41 2.09 1.24
CA ILE A 66 -1.06 1.73 1.70
C ILE A 66 -0.09 2.86 1.39
N TRP A 67 0.74 3.19 2.36
CA TRP A 67 1.80 4.21 2.24
C TRP A 67 3.16 3.57 2.03
N GLY A 68 4.04 4.24 1.27
CA GLY A 68 5.44 3.83 1.08
C GLY A 68 5.68 2.74 0.03
N ASN A 69 4.70 2.43 -0.82
CA ASN A 69 4.84 1.44 -1.90
C ASN A 69 3.95 1.77 -3.12
N GLY A 70 4.15 2.94 -3.71
CA GLY A 70 3.31 3.42 -4.82
C GLY A 70 1.97 3.98 -4.36
N SER A 71 1.09 4.29 -5.32
CA SER A 71 -0.26 4.85 -5.07
C SER A 71 -1.35 3.81 -5.30
N SER A 72 -1.31 2.71 -4.53
CA SER A 72 -2.32 1.65 -4.60
C SER A 72 -3.44 1.89 -3.58
N PHE A 73 -4.67 1.66 -4.00
CA PHE A 73 -5.87 1.74 -3.17
C PHE A 73 -6.62 0.42 -3.20
N TYR A 74 -7.25 0.05 -2.08
CA TYR A 74 -8.06 -1.14 -1.98
C TYR A 74 -9.46 -0.76 -1.56
N GLY A 75 -10.43 -1.51 -2.05
CA GLY A 75 -11.83 -1.15 -1.92
C GLY A 75 -12.72 -2.26 -2.42
N VAL A 76 -13.96 -1.87 -2.75
CA VAL A 76 -14.96 -2.76 -3.34
C VAL A 76 -15.52 -2.16 -4.62
N ASN A 77 -15.81 -3.00 -5.61
CA ASN A 77 -16.53 -2.57 -6.80
C ASN A 77 -18.05 -2.60 -6.59
N ARG A 78 -18.83 -2.19 -7.60
CA ARG A 78 -20.31 -2.23 -7.57
C ARG A 78 -20.91 -3.62 -7.33
N SER A 79 -20.19 -4.68 -7.68
CA SER A 79 -20.60 -6.07 -7.45
C SER A 79 -20.30 -6.54 -6.01
N GLY A 80 -19.66 -5.70 -5.19
CA GLY A 80 -19.21 -6.06 -3.85
C GLY A 80 -17.91 -6.86 -3.82
N GLU A 81 -17.21 -6.98 -4.96
CA GLU A 81 -15.95 -7.71 -5.03
C GLU A 81 -14.81 -6.84 -4.53
N THR A 82 -13.89 -7.46 -3.77
CA THR A 82 -12.67 -6.80 -3.31
C THR A 82 -11.78 -6.47 -4.50
N VAL A 83 -11.30 -5.23 -4.58
CA VAL A 83 -10.44 -4.77 -5.67
C VAL A 83 -9.20 -4.05 -5.15
N ILE A 84 -8.16 -4.05 -5.99
CA ILE A 84 -7.03 -3.14 -5.91
C ILE A 84 -7.04 -2.23 -7.15
N ALA A 85 -6.87 -0.93 -6.93
CA ALA A 85 -6.72 0.10 -7.95
C ALA A 85 -5.27 0.61 -7.90
N GLU A 86 -4.52 0.40 -8.98
CA GLU A 86 -3.13 0.82 -9.13
C GLU A 86 -2.98 1.59 -10.43
N ASP A 87 -2.42 2.80 -10.36
CA ASP A 87 -2.28 3.70 -11.52
C ASP A 87 -3.62 3.92 -12.26
N ASP A 88 -3.86 3.24 -13.38
CA ASP A 88 -5.06 3.27 -14.21
C ASP A 88 -5.76 1.89 -14.33
N GLU A 89 -5.30 0.87 -13.60
CA GLU A 89 -5.83 -0.48 -13.65
C GLU A 89 -6.58 -0.87 -12.36
N VAL A 90 -7.68 -1.64 -12.54
CA VAL A 90 -8.44 -2.25 -11.44
C VAL A 90 -8.34 -3.76 -11.57
N THR A 91 -7.86 -4.40 -10.50
CA THR A 91 -7.77 -5.87 -10.42
C THR A 91 -8.70 -6.39 -9.33
N ILE A 92 -9.53 -7.38 -9.67
CA ILE A 92 -10.36 -8.10 -8.71
C ILE A 92 -9.47 -9.06 -7.91
N LEU A 93 -9.55 -8.95 -6.59
CA LEU A 93 -8.84 -9.81 -5.66
C LEU A 93 -9.72 -10.97 -5.23
N LYS A 94 -9.08 -12.10 -4.93
CA LYS A 94 -9.77 -13.25 -4.35
C LYS A 94 -9.91 -13.07 -2.84
N GLY A 95 -11.13 -13.20 -2.34
CA GLY A 95 -11.44 -13.14 -0.90
C GLY A 95 -12.04 -11.81 -0.48
N ASP A 96 -12.39 -11.74 0.80
CA ASP A 96 -13.09 -10.58 1.36
C ASP A 96 -12.10 -9.49 1.74
N LEU A 97 -12.57 -8.23 1.73
CA LEU A 97 -11.75 -7.07 2.05
C LEU A 97 -11.11 -7.19 3.46
N THR A 98 -11.79 -7.86 4.40
CA THR A 98 -11.28 -8.11 5.75
C THR A 98 -10.07 -9.04 5.76
N ASP A 99 -10.06 -10.07 4.90
CA ASP A 99 -8.93 -10.99 4.78
C ASP A 99 -7.72 -10.26 4.19
N VAL A 100 -7.97 -9.47 3.14
CA VAL A 100 -6.98 -8.61 2.51
C VAL A 100 -6.39 -7.62 3.51
N TYR A 101 -7.23 -6.98 4.33
CA TYR A 101 -6.77 -6.08 5.39
C TYR A 101 -5.91 -6.80 6.44
N ALA A 102 -6.34 -7.98 6.92
CA ALA A 102 -5.58 -8.76 7.88
C ALA A 102 -4.18 -9.12 7.34
N GLU A 103 -4.10 -9.50 6.06
CA GLU A 103 -2.84 -9.81 5.40
C GLU A 103 -1.94 -8.56 5.27
N MET A 104 -2.52 -7.39 4.93
CA MET A 104 -1.77 -6.13 4.88
C MET A 104 -1.12 -5.79 6.22
N ILE A 105 -1.86 -5.94 7.32
CA ILE A 105 -1.35 -5.68 8.66
C ILE A 105 -0.24 -6.68 9.02
N ALA A 106 -0.45 -7.97 8.76
CA ALA A 106 0.58 -8.99 9.00
C ALA A 106 1.88 -8.68 8.22
N ASN A 107 1.75 -8.28 6.96
CA ASN A 107 2.88 -7.88 6.12
C ASN A 107 3.57 -6.61 6.63
N LEU A 108 2.81 -5.62 7.10
CA LEU A 108 3.36 -4.40 7.68
C LEU A 108 4.16 -4.69 8.96
N VAL A 109 3.63 -5.54 9.84
CA VAL A 109 4.33 -5.98 11.06
C VAL A 109 5.63 -6.70 10.70
N GLN A 110 5.59 -7.61 9.72
CA GLN A 110 6.80 -8.30 9.29
C GLN A 110 7.83 -7.33 8.69
N TYR A 111 7.37 -6.35 7.90
CA TYR A 111 8.22 -5.32 7.34
C TYR A 111 8.95 -4.51 8.43
N GLN A 112 8.22 -4.10 9.47
CA GLN A 112 8.78 -3.36 10.60
C GLN A 112 9.85 -4.19 11.33
N LYS A 113 9.58 -5.47 11.60
CA LYS A 113 10.56 -6.39 12.21
C LYS A 113 11.82 -6.56 11.35
N ASP A 114 11.65 -6.67 10.04
CA ASP A 114 12.79 -6.78 9.12
C ASP A 114 13.61 -5.49 9.10
N MET A 115 12.97 -4.33 9.25
CA MET A 115 13.66 -3.04 9.34
C MET A 115 14.44 -2.88 10.64
N GLU A 116 13.85 -3.24 11.78
CA GLU A 116 14.52 -3.24 13.08
C GLU A 116 15.81 -4.07 13.02
N LYS A 117 15.76 -5.29 12.48
CA LYS A 117 16.94 -6.14 12.31
C LYS A 117 18.03 -5.50 11.45
N ARG A 118 17.66 -4.80 10.37
CA ARG A 118 18.64 -4.11 9.51
C ARG A 118 19.25 -2.90 10.23
N PHE A 119 18.49 -2.21 11.06
CA PHE A 119 19.02 -1.13 11.90
C PHE A 119 20.01 -1.66 12.94
N GLU A 120 19.69 -2.75 13.62
CA GLU A 120 20.61 -3.38 14.57
C GLU A 120 21.92 -3.84 13.89
N ALA A 121 21.81 -4.52 12.73
CA ALA A 121 22.96 -4.95 11.96
C ALA A 121 23.85 -3.78 11.51
N SER A 122 23.24 -2.66 11.09
CA SER A 122 24.00 -1.47 10.68
C SER A 122 24.70 -0.80 11.87
N ARG A 123 24.05 -0.71 13.05
CA ARG A 123 24.69 -0.21 14.29
C ARG A 123 25.87 -1.06 14.75
N GLY A 124 25.79 -2.38 14.60
CA GLY A 124 26.88 -3.30 14.93
C GLY A 124 28.12 -3.18 14.02
N LEU A 125 27.93 -2.76 12.77
CA LEU A 125 29.03 -2.53 11.80
C LEU A 125 29.81 -1.24 12.07
N PHE A 126 29.14 -0.17 12.54
CA PHE A 126 29.80 1.09 12.91
C PHE A 126 30.44 1.07 14.31
N GLY A 127 30.12 0.07 15.14
CA GLY A 127 30.70 -0.11 16.49
C GLY A 127 32.02 -0.91 16.54
N LYS A 128 32.49 -1.46 15.42
CA LYS A 128 33.72 -2.28 15.34
C LYS A 128 34.93 -1.58 14.69
N SER A 129 34.87 -0.26 14.51
CA SER A 129 36.07 0.55 14.18
C SER A 129 36.51 1.34 15.40
N ARG A 130 37.28 0.68 16.27
CA ARG A 130 38.27 1.30 17.17
C ARG A 130 39.18 0.22 17.72
#